data_AF-A0A934XQM0-F1
#
_entry.id   AF-A0A934XQM0-F1
#
_cell.length_a   1.000
_cell.length_b   1.000
_cell.length_c   1.000
_cell.angle_alpha   90.00
_cell.angle_beta   90.00
_cell.angle_gamma   90.00
#
_symmetry.space_group_name_H-M   'P 1'
#
loop_
_entity.id
_entity.type
_entity.pdbx_description
1 polymer ?
#
loop_
_entity_poly.entity_id
_entity_poly.type
_entity_poly.pdbx_seq_one_letter_code
_entity_poly.pdbx_strand_id
1 'polypeptide(L)'
;MLKALRDSSKPDLPPLAAFISELARVPPTHVQPLDGQLVMRALEEARAAARVAWINDHAQTAPVSRAASAVSPQLAAAPARPPAAAPGAAGWIAGHPVSRQPQAPKLSRPSPKKWLPDRLWPERLGMALQLLTSGALVYLAILGLIVVEWAALWFTSTLAMMIVLLAYRYVTLPEFRERSDLLTLAARHQREQRQISKRLDKLTAAWERETKRTQTAAHRLATAETTLRTRQAAELQTVDHELQARLAGRLQRWQQQKRRDALAQVRLADEAIPSIGLLTLHRLTKAGIITAADVDYDRVRQVPRVGDQRARELVAWRRQVEARIAPTLPVALPPDQAAPLQKQGASDHERIEKRHRKPLAHAVQGRLAEAQRHAQEEQKFVPAINEEKRWHADLVQRLQEVNNELTAYETLRFVTFMRRLLFLRT
;
A
#
# COMPACT_ATOMS: atom_id res chain seq x y z
N MET A 1 28.96 1.75 -20.53
CA MET A 1 27.63 2.36 -20.76
C MET A 1 26.49 1.40 -20.43
N LEU A 2 26.36 0.23 -21.08
CA LEU A 2 25.28 -0.73 -20.81
C LEU A 2 25.16 -1.18 -19.34
N LYS A 3 26.29 -1.38 -18.65
CA LYS A 3 26.31 -1.69 -17.21
C LYS A 3 25.70 -0.55 -16.37
N ALA A 4 25.99 0.71 -16.69
CA ALA A 4 25.43 1.87 -16.00
C ALA A 4 23.93 2.09 -16.30
N LEU A 5 23.45 1.70 -17.48
CA LEU A 5 22.02 1.74 -17.81
C LEU A 5 21.24 0.60 -17.12
N ARG A 6 21.86 -0.58 -17.01
CA ARG A 6 21.32 -1.74 -16.30
C ARG A 6 21.23 -1.52 -14.79
N ASP A 7 22.24 -0.86 -14.20
CA ASP A 7 22.32 -0.60 -12.76
C ASP A 7 21.65 0.73 -12.35
N SER A 8 20.91 1.38 -13.27
CA SER A 8 20.26 2.67 -12.99
C SER A 8 18.98 2.52 -12.18
N SER A 9 18.77 3.40 -11.19
CA SER A 9 17.55 3.47 -10.38
C SER A 9 16.33 4.06 -11.11
N LYS A 10 16.50 4.57 -12.34
CA LYS A 10 15.39 5.09 -13.14
C LYS A 10 14.67 3.92 -13.83
N PRO A 11 13.35 3.76 -13.65
CA PRO A 11 12.61 2.57 -14.07
C PRO A 11 12.60 2.34 -15.59
N ASP A 12 12.85 3.38 -16.40
CA ASP A 12 12.82 3.29 -17.86
C ASP A 12 14.15 2.82 -18.49
N LEU A 13 15.25 2.81 -17.73
CA LEU A 13 16.59 2.55 -18.27
C LEU A 13 16.99 1.06 -18.33
N PRO A 14 16.61 0.19 -17.38
CA PRO A 14 16.88 -1.24 -17.47
C PRO A 14 16.25 -1.93 -18.70
N PRO A 15 14.99 -1.64 -19.09
CA PRO A 15 14.40 -2.21 -20.32
C PRO A 15 15.13 -1.76 -21.57
N LEU A 16 15.55 -0.50 -21.62
CA LEU A 16 16.35 0.05 -22.73
C LEU A 16 17.72 -0.65 -22.83
N ALA A 17 18.38 -0.91 -21.70
CA ALA A 17 19.65 -1.63 -21.66
C ALA A 17 19.50 -3.08 -22.16
N ALA A 18 18.40 -3.75 -21.80
CA ALA A 18 18.09 -5.09 -22.29
C ALA A 18 17.88 -5.10 -23.81
N PHE A 19 17.10 -4.17 -24.34
CA PHE A 19 16.86 -4.02 -25.78
C PHE A 19 18.15 -3.75 -26.58
N ILE A 20 19.01 -2.84 -26.10
CA ILE A 20 20.30 -2.56 -26.77
C ILE A 20 21.24 -3.78 -26.71
N SER A 21 21.19 -4.56 -25.63
CA SER A 21 21.99 -5.78 -25.51
C SER A 21 21.52 -6.92 -26.42
N GLU A 22 20.20 -6.99 -26.69
CA GLU A 22 19.59 -7.88 -27.68
C GLU A 22 20.01 -7.48 -29.09
N LEU A 23 19.88 -6.19 -29.45
CA LEU A 23 20.33 -5.67 -30.74
C LEU A 23 21.82 -5.92 -31.01
N ALA A 24 22.66 -5.83 -29.97
CA ALA A 24 24.09 -6.09 -30.10
C ALA A 24 24.45 -7.58 -30.32
N ARG A 25 23.52 -8.50 -30.07
CA ARG A 25 23.70 -9.96 -30.29
C ARG A 25 23.22 -10.42 -31.66
N VAL A 26 22.42 -9.60 -32.36
CA VAL A 26 21.92 -9.95 -33.69
C VAL A 26 23.02 -9.73 -34.73
N PRO A 27 23.38 -10.75 -35.54
CA PRO A 27 24.40 -10.60 -36.57
C PRO A 27 23.97 -9.55 -37.61
N PRO A 28 24.92 -8.76 -38.16
CA PRO A 28 24.63 -7.58 -38.99
C PRO A 28 23.85 -7.90 -40.28
N THR A 29 23.78 -9.17 -40.68
CA THR A 29 23.00 -9.63 -41.84
C THR A 29 21.48 -9.73 -41.60
N HIS A 30 21.02 -9.59 -40.34
CA HIS A 30 19.61 -9.73 -39.96
C HIS A 30 18.97 -8.44 -39.43
N VAL A 31 19.67 -7.30 -39.54
CA VAL A 31 19.14 -6.01 -39.08
C VAL A 31 18.22 -5.45 -40.16
N GLN A 32 16.90 -5.64 -40.01
CA GLN A 32 15.92 -4.88 -40.79
C GLN A 32 16.10 -3.38 -40.51
N PRO A 33 15.91 -2.49 -41.50
CA PRO A 33 16.01 -1.05 -41.27
C PRO A 33 15.05 -0.65 -40.15
N LEU A 34 15.58 0.07 -39.14
CA LEU A 34 14.78 0.53 -38.00
C LEU A 34 13.72 1.51 -38.49
N ASP A 35 12.52 1.00 -38.76
CA ASP A 35 11.34 1.83 -38.87
C ASP A 35 10.93 2.27 -37.47
N GLY A 36 10.71 3.57 -37.26
CA GLY A 36 10.43 4.16 -35.95
C GLY A 36 9.23 3.52 -35.26
N GLN A 37 8.30 2.93 -36.02
CA GLN A 37 7.15 2.22 -35.50
C GLN A 37 7.51 0.89 -34.81
N LEU A 38 8.50 0.14 -35.31
CA LEU A 38 8.91 -1.13 -34.70
C LEU A 38 9.63 -0.91 -33.37
N VAL A 39 10.43 0.16 -33.27
CA VAL A 39 11.09 0.55 -32.01
C VAL A 39 10.07 0.96 -30.97
N MET A 40 9.06 1.75 -31.36
CA MET A 40 8.00 2.17 -30.45
C MET A 40 7.16 0.99 -29.98
N ARG A 41 6.83 0.05 -30.87
CA ARG A 41 6.09 -1.16 -30.52
C ARG A 41 6.87 -2.09 -29.60
N ALA A 42 8.16 -2.32 -29.88
CA ALA A 42 9.03 -3.12 -29.02
C ALA A 42 9.23 -2.47 -27.64
N LEU A 43 9.32 -1.14 -27.58
CA LEU A 43 9.41 -0.39 -26.32
C LEU A 43 8.10 -0.46 -25.53
N GLU A 44 6.95 -0.40 -26.19
CA GLU A 44 5.63 -0.56 -25.56
C GLU A 44 5.42 -1.99 -25.04
N GLU A 45 5.79 -3.01 -25.81
CA GLU A 45 5.75 -4.41 -25.38
C GLU A 45 6.71 -4.68 -24.21
N ALA A 46 7.92 -4.12 -24.24
CA ALA A 46 8.87 -4.20 -23.12
C ALA A 46 8.36 -3.47 -21.87
N ARG A 47 7.69 -2.32 -22.02
CA ARG A 47 7.03 -1.61 -20.92
C ARG A 47 5.83 -2.38 -20.36
N ALA A 48 5.06 -3.05 -21.22
CA ALA A 48 3.96 -3.91 -20.80
C ALA A 48 4.49 -5.12 -20.01
N ALA A 49 5.53 -5.78 -20.51
CA ALA A 49 6.20 -6.90 -19.83
C ALA A 49 6.82 -6.48 -18.50
N ALA A 50 7.49 -5.32 -18.45
CA ALA A 50 8.06 -4.76 -17.22
C ALA A 50 6.98 -4.39 -16.19
N ARG A 51 5.82 -3.88 -16.62
CA ARG A 51 4.67 -3.63 -15.72
C ARG A 51 4.12 -4.93 -15.13
N VAL A 52 4.00 -5.99 -15.92
CA VAL A 52 3.52 -7.30 -15.44
C VAL A 52 4.55 -7.93 -14.49
N ALA A 53 5.85 -7.84 -14.79
CA ALA A 53 6.92 -8.30 -13.93
C ALA A 53 6.97 -7.51 -12.60
N TRP A 54 6.86 -6.18 -12.64
CA TRP A 54 6.84 -5.32 -11.45
C TRP A 54 5.62 -5.60 -10.56
N ILE A 55 4.45 -5.83 -11.15
CA ILE A 55 3.24 -6.22 -10.42
C ILE A 55 3.44 -7.58 -9.73
N ASN A 56 4.11 -8.53 -10.38
CA ASN A 56 4.39 -9.85 -9.80
C ASN A 56 5.48 -9.81 -8.72
N ASP A 57 6.51 -8.96 -8.88
CA ASP A 57 7.61 -8.81 -7.93
C ASP A 57 7.16 -8.13 -6.62
N HIS A 58 6.25 -7.14 -6.72
CA HIS A 58 5.62 -6.52 -5.55
C HIS A 58 4.49 -7.34 -4.92
N ALA A 59 3.93 -8.32 -5.63
CA ALA A 59 3.01 -9.28 -5.04
C ALA A 59 3.72 -10.36 -4.20
N GLN A 60 5.04 -10.58 -4.42
CA GLN A 60 5.80 -11.65 -3.75
C GLN A 60 6.78 -11.15 -2.68
N THR A 61 7.06 -9.85 -2.59
CA THR A 61 7.97 -9.29 -1.58
C THR A 61 7.28 -8.24 -0.69
N ALA A 62 6.57 -8.72 0.33
CA ALA A 62 6.17 -7.87 1.44
C ALA A 62 6.52 -8.50 2.79
N PRO A 63 7.65 -8.11 3.42
CA PRO A 63 7.79 -8.14 4.85
C PRO A 63 7.48 -6.77 5.48
N VAL A 64 6.98 -6.85 6.70
CA VAL A 64 6.53 -5.78 7.59
C VAL A 64 7.70 -4.91 8.09
N SER A 65 7.59 -3.57 7.93
CA SER A 65 8.04 -2.49 8.86
C SER A 65 8.89 -1.33 8.29
N ARG A 66 8.29 -0.12 8.37
CA ARG A 66 8.82 1.12 8.99
C ARG A 66 10.01 1.88 8.34
N ALA A 67 9.74 3.07 7.80
CA ALA A 67 10.21 4.37 8.32
C ALA A 67 9.74 5.55 7.44
N ALA A 68 9.47 6.67 8.11
CA ALA A 68 8.99 7.94 7.57
C ALA A 68 10.08 8.73 6.81
N SER A 69 9.69 9.48 5.77
CA SER A 69 9.84 10.96 5.70
C SER A 69 9.55 11.52 4.30
N ALA A 70 8.96 12.71 4.30
CA ALA A 70 9.00 13.77 3.28
C ALA A 70 8.20 13.59 1.97
N VAL A 71 6.98 14.13 1.97
CA VAL A 71 6.40 14.81 0.79
C VAL A 71 5.93 16.20 1.22
N SER A 72 6.59 17.23 0.70
CA SER A 72 6.01 18.57 0.55
C SER A 72 5.32 18.64 -0.81
N PRO A 73 4.12 19.21 -0.93
CA PRO A 73 3.58 19.61 -2.22
C PRO A 73 3.92 21.08 -2.50
N GLN A 74 4.71 21.29 -3.54
CA GLN A 74 4.94 22.58 -4.17
C GLN A 74 3.77 22.87 -5.11
N LEU A 75 2.91 23.82 -4.75
CA LEU A 75 1.91 24.40 -5.67
C LEU A 75 2.26 25.87 -5.93
N ALA A 76 2.06 26.23 -7.19
CA ALA A 76 2.56 27.40 -7.88
C ALA A 76 1.98 28.75 -7.41
N ALA A 77 2.74 29.78 -7.78
CA ALA A 77 2.61 31.19 -7.47
C ALA A 77 1.43 31.91 -8.15
N ALA A 78 0.92 32.96 -7.48
CA ALA A 78 0.40 34.21 -8.06
C ALA A 78 0.44 35.34 -7.00
N PRO A 79 0.53 36.63 -7.38
CA PRO A 79 1.33 37.62 -6.65
C PRO A 79 0.57 38.61 -5.75
N ALA A 80 1.30 39.03 -4.71
CA ALA A 80 1.40 40.35 -4.08
C ALA A 80 0.16 41.26 -3.94
N ARG A 81 -0.29 41.42 -2.68
CA ARG A 81 -0.78 42.70 -2.14
C ARG A 81 -0.57 42.72 -0.61
N PRO A 82 0.17 43.70 -0.03
CA PRO A 82 0.22 43.87 1.41
C PRO A 82 -1.01 44.68 1.86
N PRO A 83 -1.56 44.40 3.05
CA PRO A 83 -1.49 45.45 4.05
C PRO A 83 -1.35 44.97 5.50
N ALA A 84 -0.81 45.90 6.29
CA ALA A 84 -1.08 46.14 7.71
C ALA A 84 -0.63 45.07 8.72
N ALA A 85 0.44 45.44 9.41
CA ALA A 85 0.83 44.91 10.71
C ALA A 85 -0.34 44.97 11.72
N ALA A 86 -0.64 43.83 12.32
CA ALA A 86 -1.32 43.74 13.60
C ALA A 86 -0.40 42.99 14.58
N PRO A 87 -0.12 43.56 15.77
CA PRO A 87 0.63 42.89 16.82
C PRO A 87 -0.32 42.02 17.65
N GLY A 88 0.12 40.82 18.04
CA GLY A 88 -0.47 40.09 19.15
C GLY A 88 -1.30 38.86 18.78
N ALA A 89 -0.63 37.73 18.57
CA ALA A 89 -1.17 36.40 18.86
C ALA A 89 -0.04 35.36 18.98
N ALA A 90 1.02 35.69 19.73
CA ALA A 90 1.92 34.71 20.30
C ALA A 90 1.42 34.42 21.72
N GLY A 91 0.92 33.21 21.99
CA GLY A 91 0.49 32.91 23.38
C GLY A 91 -0.10 31.55 23.69
N TRP A 92 -0.28 30.63 22.74
CA TRP A 92 -1.00 29.37 23.02
C TRP A 92 -0.14 28.10 22.92
N ILE A 93 1.16 28.23 22.61
CA ILE A 93 2.13 27.10 22.59
C ILE A 93 3.09 27.22 23.79
N ALA A 94 2.56 27.42 24.98
CA ALA A 94 3.32 27.38 26.23
C ALA A 94 2.39 26.97 27.38
N GLY A 95 1.98 25.70 27.39
CA GLY A 95 1.05 25.23 28.41
C GLY A 95 0.83 23.72 28.49
N HIS A 96 1.64 22.89 27.82
CA HIS A 96 1.73 21.50 28.28
C HIS A 96 2.56 21.53 29.56
N PRO A 97 2.01 21.19 30.73
CA PRO A 97 2.82 21.01 31.91
C PRO A 97 3.86 19.95 31.52
N VAL A 98 5.14 20.35 31.49
CA VAL A 98 6.23 19.41 31.64
C VAL A 98 5.86 18.64 32.88
N SER A 99 5.36 17.42 32.69
CA SER A 99 5.08 16.48 33.78
C SER A 99 6.36 16.50 34.58
N ARG A 100 6.32 17.13 35.76
CA ARG A 100 7.44 17.13 36.69
C ARG A 100 7.69 15.65 36.91
N GLN A 101 8.68 15.11 36.20
CA GLN A 101 9.23 13.80 36.44
C GLN A 101 9.50 13.83 37.93
N PRO A 102 8.75 13.07 38.75
CA PRO A 102 8.92 13.13 40.19
C PRO A 102 10.40 12.83 40.38
N GLN A 103 11.16 13.84 40.80
CA GLN A 103 12.56 13.65 41.11
C GLN A 103 12.51 12.63 42.23
N ALA A 104 12.77 11.38 41.86
CA ALA A 104 12.86 10.29 42.81
C ALA A 104 13.79 10.83 43.89
N PRO A 105 13.35 10.86 45.16
CA PRO A 105 14.13 11.45 46.22
C PRO A 105 15.53 10.87 46.09
N LYS A 106 16.52 11.73 45.88
CA LYS A 106 17.93 11.36 45.94
C LYS A 106 18.14 10.90 47.39
N LEU A 107 17.81 9.65 47.66
CA LEU A 107 18.18 8.94 48.86
C LEU A 107 19.70 8.97 48.81
N SER A 108 20.28 9.95 49.51
CA SER A 108 21.70 10.04 49.79
C SER A 108 22.07 8.75 50.49
N ARG A 109 22.48 7.74 49.70
CA ARG A 109 22.74 6.41 50.20
C ARG A 109 23.95 6.50 51.11
N PRO A 110 23.85 6.00 52.34
CA PRO A 110 25.01 5.91 53.20
C PRO A 110 26.06 5.08 52.46
N SER A 111 27.25 5.65 52.27
CA SER A 111 28.43 4.91 51.83
C SER A 111 28.53 3.62 52.65
N PRO A 112 28.95 2.48 52.06
CA PRO A 112 28.98 1.19 52.74
C PRO A 112 29.80 1.34 54.03
N LYS A 113 29.11 1.55 55.15
CA LYS A 113 29.71 1.60 56.48
C LYS A 113 30.38 0.25 56.65
N LYS A 114 31.60 0.23 57.23
CA LYS A 114 32.35 -0.99 57.54
C LYS A 114 31.38 -1.99 58.19
N TRP A 115 30.96 -2.95 57.36
CA TRP A 115 29.80 -3.81 57.49
C TRP A 115 29.92 -4.89 58.55
N LEU A 116 31.14 -5.13 59.03
CA LEU A 116 31.36 -5.95 60.20
C LEU A 116 31.41 -5.05 61.42
N PRO A 117 30.44 -5.12 62.35
CA PRO A 117 30.69 -4.59 63.68
C PRO A 117 31.97 -5.26 64.19
N ASP A 118 32.96 -4.48 64.62
CA ASP A 118 34.24 -4.99 65.13
C ASP A 118 34.07 -5.99 66.31
N ARG A 119 32.84 -6.16 66.82
CA ARG A 119 32.42 -7.07 67.88
C ARG A 119 31.99 -8.46 67.38
N LEU A 120 32.75 -9.10 66.48
CA LEU A 120 32.62 -10.55 66.20
C LEU A 120 33.34 -11.43 67.24
N TRP A 121 33.90 -10.81 68.27
CA TRP A 121 34.69 -11.47 69.29
C TRP A 121 34.00 -12.66 69.99
N PRO A 122 32.73 -12.58 70.45
CA PRO A 122 32.09 -13.71 71.14
C PRO A 122 31.91 -14.95 70.25
N GLU A 123 31.73 -14.75 68.95
CA GLU A 123 31.62 -15.82 67.95
C GLU A 123 32.94 -16.54 67.72
N ARG A 124 34.02 -15.76 67.62
CA ARG A 124 35.38 -16.29 67.50
C ARG A 124 35.73 -17.09 68.73
N LEU A 125 35.32 -16.62 69.91
CA LEU A 125 35.53 -17.30 71.17
C LEU A 125 34.73 -18.60 71.22
N GLY A 126 33.48 -18.60 70.75
CA GLY A 126 32.67 -19.80 70.60
C GLY A 126 33.31 -20.83 69.67
N MET A 127 33.78 -20.42 68.48
CA MET A 127 34.45 -21.33 67.54
C MET A 127 35.80 -21.86 68.07
N ALA A 128 36.61 -21.00 68.68
CA ALA A 128 37.87 -21.42 69.28
C ALA A 128 37.64 -22.40 70.45
N LEU A 129 36.66 -22.11 71.31
CA LEU A 129 36.27 -23.00 72.40
C LEU A 129 35.73 -24.33 71.87
N GLN A 130 34.95 -24.31 70.80
CA GLN A 130 34.42 -25.52 70.17
C GLN A 130 35.51 -26.37 69.52
N LEU A 131 36.49 -25.76 68.84
CA LEU A 131 37.66 -26.47 68.31
C LEU A 131 38.49 -27.09 69.43
N LEU A 132 38.70 -26.38 70.54
CA LEU A 132 39.42 -26.89 71.71
C LEU A 132 38.70 -28.07 72.36
N THR A 133 37.39 -27.94 72.61
CA THR A 133 36.57 -29.02 73.20
C THR A 133 36.46 -30.22 72.26
N SER A 134 36.32 -30.00 70.96
CA SER A 134 36.29 -31.09 69.97
C SER A 134 37.63 -31.81 69.87
N GLY A 135 38.74 -31.06 69.82
CA GLY A 135 40.09 -31.63 69.82
C GLY A 135 40.39 -32.42 71.09
N ALA A 136 39.95 -31.94 72.25
CA ALA A 136 40.09 -32.64 73.51
C ALA A 136 39.30 -33.97 73.52
N LEU A 137 38.07 -33.99 73.01
CA LEU A 137 37.26 -35.21 72.91
C LEU A 137 37.87 -36.24 71.95
N VAL A 138 38.38 -35.79 70.80
CA VAL A 138 39.10 -36.67 69.86
C VAL A 138 40.36 -37.26 70.52
N TYR A 139 41.13 -36.43 71.23
CA TYR A 139 42.31 -36.88 71.95
C TYR A 139 41.98 -37.93 73.03
N LEU A 140 40.90 -37.72 73.78
CA LEU A 140 40.40 -38.69 74.77
C LEU A 140 39.91 -40.00 74.12
N ALA A 141 39.26 -39.92 72.96
CA ALA A 141 38.86 -41.11 72.20
C ALA A 141 40.07 -41.90 71.70
N ILE A 142 41.14 -41.24 71.24
CA ILE A 142 42.40 -41.90 70.84
C ILE A 142 43.06 -42.63 72.02
N LEU A 143 42.97 -42.06 73.22
CA LEU A 143 43.45 -42.70 74.45
C LEU A 143 42.56 -43.86 74.93
N GLY A 144 41.46 -44.18 74.24
CA GLY A 144 40.54 -45.26 74.59
C GLY A 144 39.62 -44.94 75.78
N LEU A 145 39.58 -43.69 76.24
CA LEU A 145 38.79 -43.27 77.40
C LEU A 145 37.31 -43.02 77.06
N ILE A 146 36.97 -42.85 75.78
CA ILE A 146 35.61 -42.59 75.31
C ILE A 146 35.32 -43.46 74.09
N VAL A 147 34.11 -44.02 74.02
CA VAL A 147 33.63 -44.77 72.86
C VAL A 147 33.50 -43.81 71.66
N VAL A 148 34.18 -44.13 70.56
CA VAL A 148 34.33 -43.28 69.36
C VAL A 148 32.97 -42.81 68.81
N GLU A 149 31.93 -43.63 68.90
CA GLU A 149 30.57 -43.31 68.44
C GLU A 149 29.97 -42.08 69.14
N TRP A 150 30.21 -41.94 70.45
CA TRP A 150 29.71 -40.80 71.22
C TRP A 150 30.44 -39.50 70.90
N ALA A 151 31.76 -39.58 70.67
CA ALA A 151 32.54 -38.44 70.22
C ALA A 151 32.08 -37.96 68.82
N ALA A 152 31.77 -38.89 67.91
CA ALA A 152 31.27 -38.57 66.58
C ALA A 152 29.88 -37.92 66.61
N LEU A 153 28.94 -38.42 67.43
CA LEU A 153 27.61 -37.83 67.58
C LEU A 153 27.67 -36.42 68.19
N TRP A 154 28.53 -36.20 69.17
CA TRP A 154 28.70 -34.88 69.77
C TRP A 154 29.30 -33.88 68.77
N PHE A 155 30.32 -34.29 68.02
CA PHE A 155 30.95 -33.45 67.00
C PHE A 155 29.97 -33.08 65.88
N THR A 156 29.21 -34.05 65.36
CA THR A 156 28.23 -33.79 64.29
C THR A 156 27.08 -32.91 64.77
N SER A 157 26.58 -33.10 66.00
CA SER A 157 25.54 -32.27 66.59
C SER A 157 25.99 -30.81 66.77
N THR A 158 27.18 -30.60 67.33
CA THR A 158 27.72 -29.26 67.55
C THR A 158 28.09 -28.55 66.24
N LEU A 159 28.58 -29.30 65.24
CA LEU A 159 28.80 -28.78 63.89
C LEU A 159 27.47 -28.35 63.24
N ALA A 160 26.43 -29.19 63.32
CA ALA A 160 25.11 -28.87 62.79
C ALA A 160 24.52 -27.63 63.47
N MET A 161 24.60 -27.53 64.80
CA MET A 161 24.16 -26.35 65.55
C MET A 161 24.93 -25.09 65.13
N MET A 162 26.25 -25.19 64.95
CA MET A 162 27.08 -24.08 64.48
C MET A 162 26.67 -23.62 63.07
N ILE A 163 26.41 -24.56 62.15
CA ILE A 163 25.90 -24.25 60.80
C ILE A 163 24.55 -23.53 60.89
N VAL A 164 23.64 -23.99 61.75
CA VAL A 164 22.33 -23.35 61.96
C VAL A 164 22.49 -21.94 62.52
N LEU A 165 23.36 -21.72 63.51
CA LEU A 165 23.62 -20.39 64.07
C LEU A 165 24.25 -19.45 63.04
N LEU A 166 25.21 -19.93 62.25
CA LEU A 166 25.82 -19.16 61.16
C LEU A 166 24.79 -18.81 60.08
N ALA A 167 23.92 -19.76 59.71
CA ALA A 167 22.84 -19.52 58.76
C ALA A 167 21.81 -18.52 59.32
N TYR A 168 21.40 -18.66 60.57
CA TYR A 168 20.50 -17.72 61.24
C TYR A 168 21.10 -16.32 61.26
N ARG A 169 22.36 -16.18 61.68
CA ARG A 169 23.05 -14.89 61.71
C ARG A 169 23.17 -14.29 60.31
N TYR A 170 23.53 -15.08 59.31
CA TYR A 170 23.57 -14.65 57.91
C TYR A 170 22.22 -14.12 57.43
N VAL A 171 21.12 -14.79 57.78
CA VAL A 171 19.75 -14.35 57.45
C VAL A 171 19.35 -13.07 58.23
N THR A 172 19.87 -12.86 59.44
CA THR A 172 19.62 -11.63 60.21
C THR A 172 20.45 -10.42 59.77
N LEU A 173 21.45 -10.60 58.90
CA LEU A 173 22.23 -9.47 58.39
C LEU A 173 21.31 -8.53 57.59
N PRO A 174 21.37 -7.20 57.83
CA PRO A 174 20.53 -6.25 57.12
C PRO A 174 20.77 -6.30 55.60
N GLU A 175 22.01 -6.56 55.17
CA GLU A 175 22.36 -6.70 53.75
C GLU A 175 21.67 -7.89 53.07
N PHE A 176 21.49 -9.01 53.78
CA PHE A 176 20.77 -10.15 53.24
C PHE A 176 19.28 -9.81 53.06
N ARG A 177 18.70 -9.10 54.04
CA ARG A 177 17.31 -8.60 53.95
C ARG A 177 17.14 -7.62 52.80
N GLU A 178 18.04 -6.64 52.67
CA GLU A 178 18.05 -5.68 51.56
C GLU A 178 18.15 -6.39 50.21
N ARG A 179 19.02 -7.40 50.09
CA ARG A 179 19.12 -8.20 48.87
C ARG A 179 17.84 -8.99 48.60
N SER A 180 17.23 -9.62 49.62
CA SER A 180 15.98 -10.33 49.42
C SER A 180 14.85 -9.38 49.01
N ASP A 181 14.80 -8.17 49.58
CA ASP A 181 13.83 -7.15 49.24
C ASP A 181 14.03 -6.69 47.78
N LEU A 182 15.28 -6.42 47.36
CA LEU A 182 15.60 -6.09 45.97
C LEU A 182 15.24 -7.22 44.98
N LEU A 183 15.44 -8.49 45.36
CA LEU A 183 15.01 -9.63 44.54
C LEU A 183 13.49 -9.68 44.40
N THR A 184 12.73 -9.44 45.48
CA THR A 184 11.26 -9.39 45.39
C THR A 184 10.79 -8.20 44.56
N LEU A 185 11.46 -7.05 44.66
CA LEU A 185 11.18 -5.85 43.87
C LEU A 185 11.46 -6.10 42.38
N ALA A 186 12.59 -6.72 42.05
CA ALA A 186 12.91 -7.13 40.68
C ALA A 186 11.86 -8.10 40.12
N ALA A 187 11.46 -9.12 40.90
CA ALA A 187 10.43 -10.05 40.49
C ALA A 187 9.06 -9.36 40.27
N ARG A 188 8.72 -8.38 41.09
CA ARG A 188 7.50 -7.56 40.93
C ARG A 188 7.56 -6.73 39.65
N HIS A 189 8.64 -5.98 39.42
CA HIS A 189 8.81 -5.20 38.20
C HIS A 189 8.84 -6.06 36.94
N GLN A 190 9.40 -7.27 37.00
CA GLN A 190 9.37 -8.21 35.88
C GLN A 190 7.94 -8.69 35.57
N ARG A 191 7.09 -8.91 36.60
CA ARG A 191 5.68 -9.23 36.40
C ARG A 191 4.92 -8.05 35.80
N GLU A 192 5.16 -6.84 36.29
CA GLU A 192 4.61 -5.59 35.74
C GLU A 192 5.02 -5.44 34.26
N GLN A 193 6.27 -5.74 33.91
CA GLN A 193 6.77 -5.65 32.55
C GLN A 193 6.04 -6.62 31.63
N ARG A 194 5.84 -7.88 32.06
CA ARG A 194 5.05 -8.86 31.30
C ARG A 194 3.60 -8.45 31.14
N GLN A 195 3.02 -7.72 32.09
CA GLN A 195 1.66 -7.21 31.98
C GLN A 195 1.58 -6.06 30.98
N ILE A 196 2.51 -5.11 31.05
CA ILE A 196 2.60 -3.98 30.11
C ILE A 196 2.86 -4.48 28.70
N SER A 197 3.79 -5.43 28.50
CA SER A 197 4.06 -6.00 27.18
C SER A 197 2.81 -6.65 26.58
N LYS A 198 2.06 -7.43 27.38
CA LYS A 198 0.78 -8.02 26.95
C LYS A 198 -0.28 -6.97 26.61
N ARG A 199 -0.31 -5.83 27.31
CA ARG A 199 -1.23 -4.72 26.99
C ARG A 199 -0.83 -4.04 25.69
N LEU A 200 0.47 -3.79 25.51
CA LEU A 200 1.03 -3.26 24.26
C LEU A 200 0.70 -4.16 23.07
N ASP A 201 0.94 -5.47 23.17
CA ASP A 201 0.64 -6.44 22.12
C ASP A 201 -0.86 -6.48 21.77
N LYS A 202 -1.74 -6.32 22.77
CA LYS A 202 -3.18 -6.24 22.55
C LYS A 202 -3.58 -4.95 21.83
N LEU A 203 -2.99 -3.82 22.20
CA LEU A 203 -3.25 -2.52 21.55
C LEU A 203 -2.74 -2.50 20.12
N THR A 204 -1.53 -3.02 19.86
CA THR A 204 -0.98 -3.12 18.51
C THR A 204 -1.80 -4.08 17.65
N ALA A 205 -2.17 -5.25 18.15
CA ALA A 205 -3.03 -6.19 17.42
C ALA A 205 -4.46 -5.64 17.19
N ALA A 206 -4.98 -4.81 18.09
CA ALA A 206 -6.25 -4.10 17.85
C ALA A 206 -6.11 -3.08 16.72
N TRP A 207 -5.05 -2.27 16.74
CA TRP A 207 -4.75 -1.29 15.71
C TRP A 207 -4.51 -1.94 14.33
N GLU A 208 -3.77 -3.05 14.26
CA GLU A 208 -3.55 -3.79 13.02
C GLU A 208 -4.84 -4.37 12.43
N ARG A 209 -5.77 -4.84 13.29
CA ARG A 209 -7.07 -5.31 12.83
C ARG A 209 -7.90 -4.17 12.25
N GLU A 210 -7.86 -3.01 12.88
CA GLU A 210 -8.62 -1.85 12.40
C GLU A 210 -8.05 -1.30 11.10
N THR A 211 -6.73 -1.13 11.01
CA THR A 211 -6.06 -0.73 9.75
C THR A 211 -6.32 -1.71 8.60
N LYS A 212 -6.36 -3.03 8.85
CA LYS A 212 -6.76 -4.01 7.82
C LYS A 212 -8.22 -3.84 7.40
N ARG A 213 -9.13 -3.56 8.33
CA ARG A 213 -10.56 -3.31 8.03
C ARG A 213 -10.73 -2.06 7.18
N THR A 214 -10.07 -0.96 7.52
CA THR A 214 -10.13 0.29 6.75
C THR A 214 -9.49 0.14 5.38
N GLN A 215 -8.36 -0.58 5.26
CA GLN A 215 -7.75 -0.87 3.96
C GLN A 215 -8.67 -1.72 3.06
N THR A 216 -9.29 -2.77 3.61
CA THR A 216 -10.22 -3.60 2.84
C THR A 216 -11.48 -2.84 2.44
N ALA A 217 -12.00 -1.97 3.31
CA ALA A 217 -13.13 -1.09 3.01
C ALA A 217 -12.77 -0.08 1.90
N ALA A 218 -11.63 0.61 2.03
CA ALA A 218 -11.13 1.54 1.04
C ALA A 218 -10.90 0.88 -0.33
N HIS A 219 -10.34 -0.33 -0.36
CA HIS A 219 -10.19 -1.11 -1.58
C HIS A 219 -11.54 -1.44 -2.22
N ARG A 220 -12.53 -1.89 -1.43
CA ARG A 220 -13.89 -2.17 -1.93
C ARG A 220 -14.52 -0.92 -2.54
N LEU A 221 -14.44 0.23 -1.88
CA LEU A 221 -14.96 1.49 -2.41
C LEU A 221 -14.23 1.91 -3.69
N ALA A 222 -12.91 1.78 -3.76
CA ALA A 222 -12.14 2.07 -4.96
C ALA A 222 -12.55 1.17 -6.14
N THR A 223 -12.74 -0.13 -5.90
CA THR A 223 -13.22 -1.05 -6.95
C THR A 223 -14.66 -0.76 -7.39
N ALA A 224 -15.53 -0.34 -6.47
CA ALA A 224 -16.88 0.08 -6.80
C ALA A 224 -16.87 1.36 -7.66
N GLU A 225 -16.01 2.32 -7.34
CA GLU A 225 -15.85 3.54 -8.12
C GLU A 225 -15.32 3.26 -9.54
N THR A 226 -14.29 2.43 -9.68
CA THR A 226 -13.74 2.09 -11.00
C THR A 226 -14.74 1.32 -11.85
N THR A 227 -15.47 0.36 -11.27
CA THR A 227 -16.52 -0.38 -12.01
C THR A 227 -17.65 0.52 -12.47
N LEU A 228 -18.08 1.51 -11.66
CA LEU A 228 -19.07 2.50 -12.08
C LEU A 228 -18.55 3.38 -13.22
N ARG A 229 -17.31 3.87 -13.15
CA ARG A 229 -16.71 4.69 -14.22
C ARG A 229 -16.57 3.90 -15.52
N THR A 230 -16.14 2.65 -15.45
CA THR A 230 -16.03 1.79 -16.64
C THR A 230 -17.39 1.53 -17.27
N ARG A 231 -18.43 1.29 -16.47
CA ARG A 231 -19.80 1.14 -16.98
C ARG A 231 -20.31 2.42 -17.64
N GLN A 232 -20.09 3.59 -17.00
CA GLN A 232 -20.46 4.87 -17.58
C GLN A 232 -19.76 5.11 -18.93
N ALA A 233 -18.46 4.84 -19.02
CA ALA A 233 -17.71 4.99 -20.26
C ALA A 233 -18.22 4.04 -21.36
N ALA A 234 -18.51 2.79 -21.02
CA ALA A 234 -19.06 1.83 -21.97
C ALA A 234 -20.45 2.27 -22.49
N GLU A 235 -21.33 2.75 -21.61
CA GLU A 235 -22.65 3.27 -22.00
C GLU A 235 -22.52 4.48 -22.94
N LEU A 236 -21.63 5.44 -22.64
CA LEU A 236 -21.39 6.59 -23.52
C LEU A 236 -20.89 6.15 -24.90
N GLN A 237 -19.93 5.21 -24.95
CA GLN A 237 -19.42 4.67 -26.22
C GLN A 237 -20.52 3.99 -27.04
N THR A 238 -21.45 3.27 -26.40
CA THR A 238 -22.59 2.65 -27.11
C THR A 238 -23.51 3.70 -27.72
N VAL A 239 -23.80 4.79 -27.00
CA VAL A 239 -24.64 5.88 -27.51
C VAL A 239 -23.96 6.61 -28.66
N ASP A 240 -22.66 6.88 -28.55
CA ASP A 240 -21.87 7.49 -29.63
C ASP A 240 -21.88 6.64 -30.89
N HIS A 241 -21.65 5.33 -30.75
CA HIS A 241 -21.69 4.40 -31.88
C HIS A 241 -23.08 4.34 -32.53
N GLU A 242 -24.15 4.25 -31.72
CA GLU A 242 -25.51 4.29 -32.23
C GLU A 242 -25.84 5.60 -32.96
N LEU A 243 -25.40 6.74 -32.41
CA LEU A 243 -25.60 8.05 -33.03
C LEU A 243 -24.90 8.13 -34.38
N GLN A 244 -23.64 7.68 -34.46
CA GLN A 244 -22.88 7.64 -35.71
C GLN A 244 -23.56 6.74 -36.75
N ALA A 245 -24.01 5.54 -36.35
CA ALA A 245 -24.75 4.64 -37.23
C ALA A 245 -26.05 5.27 -37.76
N ARG A 246 -26.80 5.98 -36.90
CA ARG A 246 -28.03 6.70 -37.30
C ARG A 246 -27.74 7.85 -38.26
N LEU A 247 -26.67 8.63 -38.02
CA LEU A 247 -26.24 9.72 -38.89
C LEU A 247 -25.80 9.18 -40.26
N ALA A 248 -24.97 8.15 -40.29
CA ALA A 248 -24.53 7.50 -41.53
C ALA A 248 -25.72 6.94 -42.32
N GLY A 249 -26.64 6.23 -41.65
CA GLY A 249 -27.85 5.71 -42.29
C GLY A 249 -28.81 6.78 -42.79
N ARG A 250 -28.84 7.98 -42.17
CA ARG A 250 -29.63 9.12 -42.67
C ARG A 250 -28.95 9.81 -43.84
N LEU A 251 -27.63 10.01 -43.79
CA LEU A 251 -26.83 10.53 -44.90
C LEU A 251 -26.96 9.66 -46.14
N GLN A 252 -26.86 8.34 -46.00
CA GLN A 252 -26.98 7.40 -47.11
C GLN A 252 -28.36 7.53 -47.80
N ARG A 253 -29.45 7.60 -47.03
CA ARG A 253 -30.80 7.80 -47.57
C ARG A 253 -30.95 9.14 -48.27
N TRP A 254 -30.38 10.21 -47.70
CA TRP A 254 -30.36 11.53 -48.31
C TRP A 254 -29.61 11.54 -49.64
N GLN A 255 -28.43 10.94 -49.70
CA GLN A 255 -27.64 10.80 -50.93
C GLN A 255 -28.37 9.96 -51.98
N GLN A 256 -29.03 8.87 -51.59
CA GLN A 256 -29.84 8.06 -52.50
C GLN A 256 -31.00 8.88 -53.08
N GLN A 257 -31.68 9.69 -52.26
CA GLN A 257 -32.75 10.57 -52.75
C GLN A 257 -32.19 11.60 -53.74
N LYS A 258 -31.11 12.30 -53.40
CA LYS A 258 -30.49 13.29 -54.30
C LYS A 258 -29.98 12.69 -55.60
N ARG A 259 -29.44 11.47 -55.55
CA ARG A 259 -29.05 10.73 -56.75
C ARG A 259 -30.25 10.45 -57.64
N ARG A 260 -31.37 9.98 -57.08
CA ARG A 260 -32.62 9.75 -57.82
C ARG A 260 -33.16 11.05 -58.43
N ASP A 261 -33.19 12.13 -57.66
CA ASP A 261 -33.63 13.44 -58.13
C ASP A 261 -32.77 13.94 -59.29
N ALA A 262 -31.44 13.81 -59.19
CA ALA A 262 -30.51 14.21 -60.25
C ALA A 262 -30.64 13.34 -61.52
N LEU A 263 -30.83 12.02 -61.36
CA LEU A 263 -31.10 11.12 -62.49
C LEU A 263 -32.45 11.43 -63.18
N ALA A 264 -33.45 11.87 -62.42
CA ALA A 264 -34.74 12.27 -62.96
C ALA A 264 -34.66 13.56 -63.80
N GLN A 265 -33.65 14.39 -63.59
CA GLN A 265 -33.43 15.61 -64.38
C GLN A 265 -32.80 15.33 -65.75
N VAL A 266 -32.05 14.23 -65.90
CA VAL A 266 -31.41 13.84 -67.16
C VAL A 266 -32.42 13.08 -68.04
N ARG A 267 -32.98 13.77 -69.04
CA ARG A 267 -33.94 13.17 -69.98
C ARG A 267 -33.22 12.38 -71.07
N LEU A 268 -33.80 11.24 -71.46
CA LEU A 268 -33.25 10.41 -72.53
C LEU A 268 -33.25 11.11 -73.89
N ALA A 269 -34.18 12.05 -74.11
CA ALA A 269 -34.32 12.77 -75.37
C ALA A 269 -33.22 13.83 -75.59
N ASP A 270 -32.61 14.32 -74.51
CA ASP A 270 -31.66 15.45 -74.55
C ASP A 270 -30.20 14.96 -74.66
N GLU A 271 -29.94 13.67 -74.45
CA GLU A 271 -28.60 13.08 -74.40
C GLU A 271 -28.35 12.17 -75.61
N ALA A 272 -27.15 12.27 -76.19
CA ALA A 272 -26.72 11.39 -77.28
C ALA A 272 -26.26 10.05 -76.70
N ILE A 273 -27.12 9.02 -76.75
CA ILE A 273 -26.80 7.67 -76.27
C ILE A 273 -26.21 6.84 -77.42
N PRO A 274 -24.96 6.35 -77.31
CA PRO A 274 -24.36 5.50 -78.34
C PRO A 274 -25.23 4.29 -78.67
N SER A 275 -25.35 3.95 -79.95
CA SER A 275 -26.10 2.78 -80.46
C SER A 275 -27.63 2.80 -80.30
N ILE A 276 -28.22 3.92 -79.82
CA ILE A 276 -29.67 4.05 -79.65
C ILE A 276 -30.23 5.09 -80.62
N GLY A 277 -30.93 4.60 -81.65
CA GLY A 277 -31.62 5.47 -82.62
C GLY A 277 -32.90 6.11 -82.07
N LEU A 278 -33.33 7.20 -82.72
CA LEU A 278 -34.53 7.99 -82.38
C LEU A 278 -35.82 7.15 -82.28
N LEU A 279 -36.00 6.16 -83.16
CA LEU A 279 -37.17 5.26 -83.10
C LEU A 279 -37.20 4.41 -81.83
N THR A 280 -36.03 4.02 -81.31
CA THR A 280 -35.94 3.28 -80.04
C THR A 280 -36.24 4.21 -78.87
N LEU A 281 -35.71 5.44 -78.89
CA LEU A 281 -36.04 6.48 -77.89
C LEU A 281 -37.54 6.77 -77.83
N HIS A 282 -38.21 6.89 -78.98
CA HIS A 282 -39.66 7.08 -79.03
C HIS A 282 -40.43 5.91 -78.39
N ARG A 283 -40.00 4.66 -78.60
CA ARG A 283 -40.61 3.48 -77.97
C ARG A 283 -40.38 3.44 -76.45
N LEU A 284 -39.18 3.78 -75.99
CA LEU A 284 -38.86 3.88 -74.56
C LEU A 284 -39.73 4.95 -73.89
N THR A 285 -39.86 6.11 -74.53
CA THR A 285 -40.72 7.21 -74.07
C THR A 285 -42.18 6.78 -74.00
N LYS A 286 -42.68 6.07 -75.03
CA LYS A 286 -44.04 5.51 -75.04
C LYS A 286 -44.26 4.45 -73.94
N ALA A 287 -43.21 3.75 -73.52
CA ALA A 287 -43.23 2.82 -72.39
C ALA A 287 -43.06 3.53 -71.01
N GLY A 288 -43.04 4.86 -70.98
CA GLY A 288 -42.87 5.65 -69.76
C GLY A 288 -41.44 5.68 -69.22
N ILE A 289 -40.44 5.33 -70.03
CA ILE A 289 -39.01 5.46 -69.70
C ILE A 289 -38.52 6.76 -70.31
N ILE A 290 -38.60 7.84 -69.52
CA ILE A 290 -38.38 9.21 -70.00
C ILE A 290 -37.03 9.75 -69.50
N THR A 291 -36.65 9.38 -68.28
CA THR A 291 -35.47 9.92 -67.58
C THR A 291 -34.45 8.84 -67.27
N ALA A 292 -33.21 9.23 -66.96
CA ALA A 292 -32.17 8.28 -66.55
C ALA A 292 -32.56 7.50 -65.27
N ALA A 293 -33.42 8.06 -64.42
CA ALA A 293 -33.95 7.37 -63.23
C ALA A 293 -34.89 6.21 -63.58
N ASP A 294 -35.57 6.27 -64.73
CA ASP A 294 -36.51 5.23 -65.19
C ASP A 294 -35.83 4.01 -65.82
N VAL A 295 -34.55 4.14 -66.16
CA VAL A 295 -33.77 3.11 -66.86
C VAL A 295 -33.39 2.01 -65.90
N ASP A 296 -34.19 0.94 -65.88
CA ASP A 296 -33.89 -0.33 -65.21
C ASP A 296 -33.72 -1.44 -66.27
N TYR A 297 -32.80 -2.39 -66.04
CA TYR A 297 -32.49 -3.43 -67.01
C TYR A 297 -33.75 -4.21 -67.43
N ASP A 298 -34.53 -4.67 -66.45
CA ASP A 298 -35.70 -5.51 -66.69
C ASP A 298 -36.82 -4.69 -67.34
N ARG A 299 -37.00 -3.44 -66.89
CA ARG A 299 -38.00 -2.52 -67.46
C ARG A 299 -37.69 -2.17 -68.91
N VAL A 300 -36.43 -1.92 -69.24
CA VAL A 300 -35.98 -1.59 -70.60
C VAL A 300 -36.09 -2.79 -71.53
N ARG A 301 -35.71 -3.98 -71.06
CA ARG A 301 -35.80 -5.23 -71.83
C ARG A 301 -37.23 -5.60 -72.21
N GLN A 302 -38.20 -5.26 -71.38
CA GLN A 302 -39.62 -5.48 -71.66
C GLN A 302 -40.17 -4.61 -72.80
N VAL A 303 -39.44 -3.57 -73.22
CA VAL A 303 -39.89 -2.70 -74.31
C VAL A 303 -39.76 -3.41 -75.66
N PRO A 304 -40.84 -3.50 -76.46
CA PRO A 304 -40.80 -4.22 -77.73
C PRO A 304 -39.67 -3.75 -78.66
N ARG A 305 -38.91 -4.73 -79.18
CA ARG A 305 -37.75 -4.53 -80.07
C ARG A 305 -36.55 -3.81 -79.41
N VAL A 306 -36.49 -3.77 -78.09
CA VAL A 306 -35.28 -3.44 -77.32
C VAL A 306 -34.67 -4.77 -76.86
N GLY A 307 -33.74 -5.29 -77.65
CA GLY A 307 -33.04 -6.54 -77.31
C GLY A 307 -32.07 -6.38 -76.13
N ASP A 308 -31.58 -7.49 -75.62
CA ASP A 308 -30.67 -7.53 -74.46
C ASP A 308 -29.44 -6.64 -74.63
N GLN A 309 -28.86 -6.58 -75.83
CA GLN A 309 -27.72 -5.71 -76.12
C GLN A 309 -28.03 -4.24 -75.84
N ARG A 310 -29.17 -3.73 -76.35
CA ARG A 310 -29.57 -2.32 -76.16
C ARG A 310 -29.93 -2.03 -74.70
N ALA A 311 -30.52 -3.00 -74.00
CA ALA A 311 -30.80 -2.87 -72.57
C ALA A 311 -29.49 -2.73 -71.76
N ARG A 312 -28.46 -3.51 -72.10
CA ARG A 312 -27.12 -3.37 -71.49
C ARG A 312 -26.48 -2.03 -71.79
N GLU A 313 -26.57 -1.57 -73.05
CA GLU A 313 -26.06 -0.26 -73.48
C GLU A 313 -26.74 0.88 -72.71
N LEU A 314 -28.06 0.84 -72.51
CA LEU A 314 -28.81 1.82 -71.72
C LEU A 314 -28.40 1.84 -70.25
N VAL A 315 -28.23 0.66 -69.63
CA VAL A 315 -27.76 0.56 -68.25
C VAL A 315 -26.32 1.05 -68.13
N ALA A 316 -25.46 0.77 -69.11
CA ALA A 316 -24.10 1.29 -69.16
C ALA A 316 -24.09 2.82 -69.27
N TRP A 317 -24.93 3.39 -70.13
CA TRP A 317 -25.12 4.84 -70.23
C TRP A 317 -25.62 5.44 -68.91
N ARG A 318 -26.63 4.84 -68.26
CA ARG A 318 -27.10 5.29 -66.93
C ARG A 318 -25.96 5.29 -65.91
N ARG A 319 -25.11 4.25 -65.88
CA ARG A 319 -23.93 4.20 -64.99
C ARG A 319 -22.94 5.32 -65.26
N GLN A 320 -22.73 5.70 -66.53
CA GLN A 320 -21.90 6.87 -66.87
C GLN A 320 -22.52 8.16 -66.35
N VAL A 321 -23.84 8.34 -66.50
CA VAL A 321 -24.57 9.49 -65.93
C VAL A 321 -24.44 9.51 -64.40
N GLU A 322 -24.62 8.37 -63.72
CA GLU A 322 -24.42 8.24 -62.28
C GLU A 322 -22.99 8.62 -61.86
N ALA A 323 -21.98 8.23 -62.64
CA ALA A 323 -20.58 8.61 -62.38
C ALA A 323 -20.35 10.13 -62.52
N ARG A 324 -21.03 10.79 -63.48
CA ARG A 324 -21.00 12.26 -63.61
C ARG A 324 -21.69 12.98 -62.45
N ILE A 325 -22.75 12.38 -61.90
CA ILE A 325 -23.51 12.92 -60.76
C ILE A 325 -22.81 12.64 -59.42
N ALA A 326 -22.09 11.53 -59.29
CA ALA A 326 -21.44 11.13 -58.04
C ALA A 326 -20.67 12.25 -57.29
N PRO A 327 -19.83 13.08 -57.94
CA PRO A 327 -19.11 14.17 -57.25
C PRO A 327 -20.01 15.34 -56.83
N THR A 328 -21.21 15.48 -57.38
CA THR A 328 -22.16 16.55 -56.99
C THR A 328 -23.05 16.14 -55.82
N LEU A 329 -22.99 14.88 -55.38
CA LEU A 329 -23.77 14.39 -54.25
C LEU A 329 -23.25 15.00 -52.94
N PRO A 330 -24.16 15.38 -52.02
CA PRO A 330 -23.77 15.97 -50.75
C PRO A 330 -23.04 14.94 -49.88
N VAL A 331 -21.84 15.31 -49.40
CA VAL A 331 -21.03 14.48 -48.50
C VAL A 331 -21.50 14.61 -47.04
N ALA A 332 -22.15 15.72 -46.70
CA ALA A 332 -22.66 16.00 -45.37
C ALA A 332 -24.20 16.09 -45.36
N LEU A 333 -24.78 15.72 -44.22
CA LEU A 333 -26.21 15.86 -44.00
C LEU A 333 -26.55 17.34 -43.76
N PRO A 334 -27.68 17.87 -44.29
CA PRO A 334 -28.11 19.23 -43.97
C PRO A 334 -28.24 19.45 -42.46
N PRO A 335 -27.87 20.64 -41.94
CA PRO A 335 -27.87 20.91 -40.51
C PRO A 335 -29.25 20.69 -39.87
N ASP A 336 -30.33 21.03 -40.57
CA ASP A 336 -31.70 20.84 -40.08
C ASP A 336 -32.06 19.36 -39.85
N GLN A 337 -31.45 18.45 -40.60
CA GLN A 337 -31.67 17.00 -40.44
C GLN A 337 -30.70 16.35 -39.44
N ALA A 338 -29.51 16.93 -39.28
CA ALA A 338 -28.49 16.47 -38.33
C ALA A 338 -28.78 16.94 -36.89
N ALA A 339 -29.22 18.20 -36.73
CA ALA A 339 -29.51 18.84 -35.45
C ALA A 339 -30.44 18.02 -34.52
N PRO A 340 -31.58 17.45 -34.97
CA PRO A 340 -32.43 16.66 -34.09
C PRO A 340 -31.75 15.37 -33.60
N LEU A 341 -30.93 14.72 -34.43
CA LEU A 341 -30.19 13.51 -34.03
C LEU A 341 -29.08 13.86 -33.02
N GLN A 342 -28.38 14.96 -33.25
CA GLN A 342 -27.36 15.46 -32.31
C GLN A 342 -27.97 15.86 -30.98
N LYS A 343 -29.11 16.57 -31.00
CA LYS A 343 -29.87 16.94 -29.79
C LYS A 343 -30.32 15.70 -29.01
N GLN A 344 -30.75 14.65 -29.71
CA GLN A 344 -31.10 13.37 -29.08
C GLN A 344 -29.86 12.73 -28.42
N GLY A 345 -28.73 12.64 -29.12
CA GLY A 345 -27.48 12.11 -28.55
C GLY A 345 -27.01 12.89 -27.31
N ALA A 346 -27.05 14.22 -27.36
CA ALA A 346 -26.73 15.08 -26.21
C ALA A 346 -27.67 14.83 -25.01
N SER A 347 -28.96 14.65 -25.26
CA SER A 347 -29.94 14.33 -24.22
C SER A 347 -29.71 12.94 -23.62
N ASP A 348 -29.33 11.96 -24.44
CA ASP A 348 -28.99 10.61 -24.00
C ASP A 348 -27.70 10.60 -23.16
N HIS A 349 -26.67 11.38 -23.54
CA HIS A 349 -25.46 11.59 -22.74
C HIS A 349 -25.78 12.21 -21.39
N GLU A 350 -26.54 13.30 -21.36
CA GLU A 350 -26.93 13.97 -20.11
C GLU A 350 -27.71 13.01 -19.18
N ARG A 351 -28.56 12.15 -19.75
CA ARG A 351 -29.30 11.14 -18.98
C ARG A 351 -28.37 10.10 -18.36
N ILE A 352 -27.35 9.64 -19.09
CA ILE A 352 -26.34 8.70 -18.60
C ILE A 352 -25.52 9.36 -17.49
N GLU A 353 -25.03 10.57 -17.71
CA GLU A 353 -24.27 11.33 -16.70
C GLU A 353 -25.08 11.54 -15.42
N LYS A 354 -26.35 11.98 -15.53
CA LYS A 354 -27.23 12.16 -14.37
C LYS A 354 -27.46 10.85 -13.62
N ARG A 355 -27.57 9.72 -14.32
CA ARG A 355 -27.73 8.38 -13.73
C ARG A 355 -26.51 7.97 -12.90
N HIS A 356 -25.30 8.21 -13.40
CA HIS A 356 -24.06 7.80 -12.72
C HIS A 356 -23.53 8.84 -11.72
N ARG A 357 -23.94 10.11 -11.82
CA ARG A 357 -23.47 11.19 -10.94
C ARG A 357 -23.75 10.93 -9.46
N LYS A 358 -24.97 10.51 -9.11
CA LYS A 358 -25.35 10.23 -7.71
C LYS A 358 -24.56 9.06 -7.10
N PRO A 359 -24.51 7.86 -7.71
CA PRO A 359 -23.75 6.75 -7.14
C PRO A 359 -22.24 7.03 -7.07
N LEU A 360 -21.66 7.74 -8.06
CA LEU A 360 -20.27 8.19 -7.98
C LEU A 360 -20.04 9.15 -6.81
N ALA A 361 -20.93 10.14 -6.63
CA ALA A 361 -20.84 11.06 -5.49
C ALA A 361 -20.94 10.31 -4.15
N HIS A 362 -21.84 9.32 -4.03
CA HIS A 362 -21.94 8.49 -2.84
C HIS A 362 -20.68 7.64 -2.59
N ALA A 363 -20.08 7.05 -3.64
CA ALA A 363 -18.84 6.28 -3.51
C ALA A 363 -17.68 7.16 -3.03
N VAL A 364 -17.54 8.36 -3.61
CA VAL A 364 -16.52 9.34 -3.20
C VAL A 364 -16.74 9.83 -1.77
N GLN A 365 -17.99 10.15 -1.40
CA GLN A 365 -18.33 10.57 -0.05
C GLN A 365 -18.09 9.44 0.97
N GLY A 366 -18.40 8.20 0.62
CA GLY A 366 -18.10 7.03 1.43
C GLY A 366 -16.60 6.91 1.72
N ARG A 367 -15.76 7.10 0.69
CA ARG A 367 -14.30 7.05 0.83
C ARG A 367 -13.77 8.16 1.73
N LEU A 368 -14.30 9.37 1.61
CA LEU A 368 -13.95 10.49 2.49
C LEU A 368 -14.37 10.23 3.94
N ALA A 369 -15.57 9.69 4.15
CA ALA A 369 -16.06 9.34 5.48
C ALA A 369 -15.21 8.23 6.13
N GLU A 370 -14.81 7.20 5.38
CA GLU A 370 -13.91 6.15 5.86
C GLU A 370 -12.51 6.70 6.19
N ALA A 371 -11.96 7.58 5.35
CA ALA A 371 -10.68 8.23 5.62
C ALA A 371 -10.73 9.10 6.90
N GLN A 372 -11.82 9.83 7.11
CA GLN A 372 -12.04 10.61 8.34
C GLN A 372 -12.16 9.71 9.57
N ARG A 373 -12.88 8.59 9.48
CA ARG A 373 -12.97 7.60 10.57
C ARG A 373 -11.60 7.02 10.92
N HIS A 374 -10.83 6.62 9.92
CA HIS A 374 -9.47 6.13 10.12
C HIS A 374 -8.59 7.17 10.80
N ALA A 375 -8.65 8.44 10.38
CA ALA A 375 -7.90 9.52 11.01
C ALA A 375 -8.31 9.74 12.48
N GLN A 376 -9.61 9.66 12.79
CA GLN A 376 -10.10 9.76 14.18
C GLN A 376 -9.64 8.57 15.04
N GLU A 377 -9.60 7.37 14.48
CA GLU A 377 -9.11 6.17 15.18
C GLU A 377 -7.60 6.24 15.39
N GLU A 378 -6.85 6.70 14.39
CA GLU A 378 -5.40 6.92 14.49
C GLU A 378 -5.07 7.89 15.62
N GLN A 379 -5.82 9.01 15.72
CA GLN A 379 -5.68 9.97 16.81
C GLN A 379 -5.97 9.37 18.19
N LYS A 380 -6.76 8.29 18.30
CA LYS A 380 -7.04 7.59 19.56
C LYS A 380 -5.98 6.56 19.91
N PHE A 381 -5.59 5.72 18.94
CA PHE A 381 -4.69 4.58 19.19
C PHE A 381 -3.22 4.98 19.29
N VAL A 382 -2.76 5.91 18.45
CA VAL A 382 -1.35 6.32 18.43
C VAL A 382 -0.87 6.90 19.76
N PRO A 383 -1.56 7.84 20.44
CA PRO A 383 -1.12 8.33 21.73
C PRO A 383 -1.16 7.23 22.81
N ALA A 384 -2.20 6.39 22.85
CA ALA A 384 -2.30 5.30 23.82
C ALA A 384 -1.14 4.30 23.69
N ILE A 385 -0.77 3.92 22.46
CA ILE A 385 0.38 3.06 22.19
C ILE A 385 1.68 3.74 22.61
N ASN A 386 1.83 5.04 22.35
CA ASN A 386 3.03 5.79 22.71
C ASN A 386 3.18 5.98 24.23
N GLU A 387 2.07 6.18 24.94
CA GLU A 387 2.05 6.25 26.40
C GLU A 387 2.46 4.93 27.03
N GLU A 388 1.87 3.81 26.61
CA GLU A 388 2.25 2.48 27.10
C GLU A 388 3.71 2.13 26.77
N LYS A 389 4.24 2.57 25.62
CA LYS A 389 5.66 2.43 25.30
C LYS A 389 6.57 3.22 26.24
N ARG A 390 6.15 4.43 26.64
CA ARG A 390 6.89 5.24 27.62
C ARG A 390 6.91 4.55 28.98
N TRP A 391 5.77 4.02 29.43
CA TRP A 391 5.69 3.24 30.68
C TRP A 391 6.57 2.00 30.65
N HIS A 392 6.57 1.26 29.52
CA HIS A 392 7.44 0.11 29.34
C HIS A 392 8.92 0.51 29.41
N ALA A 393 9.32 1.60 28.76
CA ALA A 393 10.70 2.08 28.78
C ALA A 393 11.15 2.50 30.19
N ASP A 394 10.31 3.24 30.93
CA ASP A 394 10.57 3.63 32.32
C ASP A 394 10.74 2.39 33.22
N LEU A 395 9.88 1.38 33.06
CA LEU A 395 9.97 0.15 33.84
C LEU A 395 11.22 -0.67 33.52
N VAL A 396 11.64 -0.72 32.25
CA VAL A 396 12.90 -1.36 31.84
C VAL A 396 14.09 -0.65 32.48
N GLN A 397 14.08 0.68 32.53
CA GLN A 397 15.14 1.45 33.19
C GLN A 397 15.19 1.15 34.70
N ARG A 398 14.03 1.13 35.40
CA ARG A 398 13.97 0.75 36.82
C ARG A 398 14.47 -0.66 37.08
N LEU A 399 14.16 -1.62 36.21
CA LEU A 399 14.68 -2.97 36.29
C LEU A 399 16.20 -3.01 36.15
N GLN A 400 16.78 -2.21 35.25
CA GLN A 400 18.22 -2.09 35.10
C GLN A 400 18.87 -1.47 36.35
N GLU A 401 18.26 -0.44 36.94
CA GLU A 401 18.72 0.16 38.19
C GLU A 401 18.73 -0.86 39.34
N VAL A 402 17.64 -1.60 39.53
CA VAL A 402 17.57 -2.66 40.55
C VAL A 402 18.59 -3.77 40.28
N ASN A 403 18.79 -4.16 39.02
CA ASN A 403 19.77 -5.19 38.67
C ASN A 403 21.21 -4.73 38.91
N ASN A 404 21.53 -3.46 38.61
CA ASN A 404 22.83 -2.86 38.91
C ASN A 404 23.09 -2.75 40.41
N GLU A 405 22.05 -2.53 41.21
CA GLU A 405 22.16 -2.62 42.67
C GLU A 405 22.41 -4.05 43.11
N LEU A 406 21.71 -5.02 42.53
CA LEU A 406 21.86 -6.43 42.85
C LEU A 406 23.27 -6.97 42.58
N THR A 407 23.92 -6.50 41.51
CA THR A 407 25.30 -6.89 41.18
C THR A 407 26.31 -6.34 42.19
N ALA A 408 26.04 -5.18 42.83
CA ALA A 408 26.86 -4.70 43.94
C ALA A 408 26.85 -5.68 45.13
N TYR A 409 25.71 -6.31 45.40
CA TYR A 409 25.55 -7.35 46.42
C TYR A 409 26.06 -8.73 45.99
N GLU A 410 26.51 -8.92 44.74
CA GLU A 410 26.99 -10.22 44.28
C GLU A 410 28.33 -10.62 44.94
N THR A 411 29.08 -9.65 45.46
CA THR A 411 30.28 -9.90 46.28
C THR A 411 29.95 -10.54 47.64
N LEU A 412 28.71 -10.39 48.11
CA LEU A 412 28.18 -10.93 49.37
C LEU A 412 27.59 -12.32 49.19
N ARG A 413 28.33 -13.23 48.52
CA ARG A 413 27.97 -14.65 48.51
C ARG A 413 28.27 -15.25 49.88
N PHE A 414 27.43 -16.20 50.33
CA PHE A 414 27.64 -16.96 51.56
C PHE A 414 29.06 -17.56 51.65
N VAL A 415 29.61 -18.01 50.52
CA VAL A 415 30.99 -18.51 50.43
C VAL A 415 32.01 -17.41 50.77
N THR A 416 31.82 -16.18 50.27
CA THR A 416 32.68 -15.04 50.60
C THR A 416 32.56 -14.66 52.07
N PHE A 417 31.34 -14.69 52.62
CA PHE A 417 31.07 -14.46 54.04
C PHE A 417 31.79 -15.50 54.91
N MET A 418 31.61 -16.80 54.62
CA MET A 418 32.27 -17.90 55.31
C MET A 418 33.80 -17.82 55.17
N ARG A 419 34.31 -17.53 53.97
CA ARG A 419 35.75 -17.36 53.76
C ARG A 419 36.31 -16.20 54.58
N ARG A 420 35.61 -15.08 54.69
CA ARG A 420 36.07 -13.91 55.46
C ARG A 420 35.94 -14.12 56.97
N LEU A 421 34.98 -14.95 57.40
CA LEU A 421 34.78 -15.35 58.78
C LEU A 421 35.82 -16.38 59.23
N LEU A 422 36.21 -17.32 58.36
CA LEU A 422 37.21 -18.36 58.61
C LEU A 422 38.65 -17.90 58.39
N PHE A 423 38.92 -17.07 57.37
CA PHE A 423 40.25 -16.59 57.02
C PHE A 423 40.38 -15.11 57.36
N LEU A 424 40.72 -14.80 58.61
CA LEU A 424 41.33 -13.51 58.93
C LEU A 424 42.75 -13.52 58.37
N ARG A 425 42.97 -12.73 57.31
CA ARG A 425 44.29 -12.15 57.10
C ARG A 425 44.51 -11.20 58.29
N THR A 426 45.48 -11.53 59.15
CA THR A 426 46.14 -10.55 60.02
C THR A 426 46.66 -9.38 59.20
#